data_AF-A0A7X7RX88-F1
#
_entry.id   AF-A0A7X7RX88-F1
#
_cell.length_a   1.000
_cell.length_b   1.000
_cell.length_c   1.000
_cell.angle_alpha   90.00
_cell.angle_beta   90.00
_cell.angle_gamma   90.00
#
_symmetry.space_group_name_H-M   'P 1'
#
loop_
_entity.id
_entity.type
_entity.pdbx_description
1 polymer ?
#
loop_
_entity_poly.entity_id
_entity_poly.type
_entity_poly.pdbx_seq_one_letter_code
_entity_poly.pdbx_strand_id
1 'polypeptide(L)'
;MQQEQRQGDKTMENLNKVMLMGHLTRAPKMKALQSGVILCEFGLATNRYYRTQTGESREEVCFVEITVMGNQADFCHRNLTKGSPVFIDGRLKLDKWVDKTTGKNASRLRVIANEVLFLAPPAGPPAASNDRQDYPQYPPQQRFQQPPQQSVDDFDNLQGIPAGQPEDDEDNPLY
;
A
#
# COMPACT_ATOMS: atom_id res chain seq x y z
N MET A 1 45.25 -3.91 41.94
CA MET A 1 44.10 -3.22 41.31
C MET A 1 44.08 -3.61 39.84
N GLN A 2 43.19 -4.54 39.46
CA GLN A 2 43.02 -4.95 38.05
C GLN A 2 42.14 -3.91 37.36
N GLN A 3 42.62 -3.37 36.24
CA GLN A 3 41.85 -2.48 35.37
C GLN A 3 40.81 -3.30 34.61
N GLU A 4 39.54 -3.03 34.90
CA GLU A 4 38.39 -3.51 34.17
C GLU A 4 38.33 -2.79 32.81
N GLN A 5 38.72 -3.49 31.75
CA GLN A 5 38.52 -3.02 30.39
C GLN A 5 37.01 -3.02 30.10
N ARG A 6 36.39 -1.84 30.13
CA ARG A 6 35.06 -1.60 29.56
C ARG A 6 35.13 -1.93 28.06
N GLN A 7 34.67 -3.11 27.69
CA GLN A 7 34.45 -3.48 26.31
C GLN A 7 33.34 -2.58 25.76
N GLY A 8 33.74 -1.59 24.95
CA GLY A 8 32.79 -0.73 24.24
C GLY A 8 31.84 -1.58 23.41
N ASP A 9 30.54 -1.29 23.54
CA ASP A 9 29.49 -1.91 22.74
C ASP A 9 29.79 -1.64 21.27
N LYS A 10 30.34 -2.65 20.59
CA LYS A 10 30.58 -2.59 19.15
C LYS A 10 29.22 -2.79 18.50
N THR A 11 28.52 -1.69 18.24
CA THR A 11 27.31 -1.68 17.42
C THR A 11 27.67 -2.27 16.06
N MET A 12 27.44 -3.57 15.88
CA MET A 12 27.70 -4.22 14.60
C MET A 12 26.55 -3.87 13.65
N GLU A 13 26.85 -3.01 12.70
CA GLU A 13 25.95 -2.62 11.63
C GLU A 13 25.71 -3.83 10.71
N ASN A 14 24.55 -4.46 10.85
CA ASN A 14 24.11 -5.55 9.98
C ASN A 14 22.86 -5.11 9.21
N LEU A 15 22.83 -5.36 7.90
CA LEU A 15 21.67 -5.08 7.05
C LEU A 15 21.00 -6.39 6.64
N ASN A 16 19.74 -6.55 7.02
CA ASN A 16 18.85 -7.57 6.48
C ASN A 16 17.59 -6.88 5.97
N LYS A 17 17.53 -6.68 4.65
CA LYS A 17 16.48 -5.95 3.96
C LYS A 17 16.01 -6.76 2.77
N VAL A 18 14.70 -6.84 2.60
CA VAL A 18 14.03 -7.46 1.47
C VAL A 18 13.01 -6.47 0.92
N MET A 19 13.07 -6.24 -0.39
CA MET A 19 12.07 -5.47 -1.12
C MET A 19 11.54 -6.37 -2.23
N LEU A 20 10.23 -6.59 -2.26
CA LEU A 20 9.59 -7.45 -3.26
C LEU A 20 8.35 -6.76 -3.81
N MET A 21 8.03 -7.05 -5.06
CA MET A 21 6.78 -6.64 -5.69
C MET A 21 6.22 -7.83 -6.46
N GLY A 22 4.94 -8.11 -6.29
CA GLY A 22 4.33 -9.27 -6.92
C GLY A 22 2.85 -9.42 -6.59
N HIS A 23 2.31 -10.61 -6.88
CA HIS A 23 0.90 -10.91 -6.69
C HIS A 23 0.70 -12.02 -5.66
N LEU A 24 -0.35 -11.90 -4.85
CA LEU A 24 -0.70 -12.94 -3.88
C LEU A 24 -1.07 -14.24 -4.60
N THR A 25 -0.44 -15.35 -4.24
CA THR A 25 -0.72 -16.67 -4.83
C THR A 25 -1.92 -17.37 -4.18
N ARG A 26 -2.28 -16.92 -2.98
CA ARG A 26 -3.40 -17.40 -2.16
C ARG A 26 -3.95 -16.25 -1.32
N ALA A 27 -5.20 -16.36 -0.89
CA ALA A 27 -5.78 -15.41 0.04
C ALA A 27 -4.99 -15.37 1.37
N PRO A 28 -4.88 -14.20 2.02
CA PRO A 28 -4.20 -14.06 3.30
C PRO A 28 -4.91 -14.84 4.41
N LYS A 29 -4.14 -15.59 5.20
CA LYS A 29 -4.65 -16.37 6.33
C LYS A 29 -4.19 -15.79 7.65
N MET A 30 -5.13 -15.57 8.56
CA MET A 30 -4.83 -15.15 9.92
C MET A 30 -4.47 -16.35 10.80
N LYS A 31 -3.51 -16.15 11.69
CA LYS A 31 -3.08 -17.15 12.66
C LYS A 31 -2.72 -16.46 13.97
N ALA A 32 -3.22 -17.00 15.07
CA ALA A 32 -2.79 -16.61 16.41
C ALA A 32 -1.63 -17.50 16.86
N LEU A 33 -0.57 -16.88 17.39
CA LEU A 33 0.51 -17.60 18.07
C LEU A 33 0.18 -17.80 19.55
N GLN A 34 0.83 -18.78 20.18
CA GLN A 34 0.71 -19.04 21.62
C GLN A 34 1.14 -17.82 22.47
N SER A 35 1.99 -16.95 21.92
CA SER A 35 2.41 -15.70 22.56
C SER A 35 1.33 -14.59 22.54
N GLY A 36 0.15 -14.84 21.96
CA GLY A 36 -0.89 -13.84 21.76
C GLY A 36 -0.69 -12.95 20.53
N VAL A 37 0.44 -13.07 19.83
CA VAL A 37 0.71 -12.32 18.60
C VAL A 37 -0.13 -12.87 17.46
N ILE A 38 -0.87 -11.99 16.77
CA ILE A 38 -1.61 -12.30 15.56
C ILE A 38 -0.72 -12.03 14.34
N LEU A 39 -0.73 -12.97 13.40
CA LEU A 39 -0.01 -12.88 12.14
C LEU A 39 -0.93 -13.14 10.95
N CYS A 40 -0.56 -12.56 9.81
CA CYS A 40 -1.16 -12.81 8.50
C CYS A 40 -0.12 -13.44 7.58
N GLU A 41 -0.44 -14.60 7.01
CA GLU A 41 0.43 -15.34 6.09
C GLU A 41 -0.17 -15.42 4.69
N PHE A 42 0.63 -15.09 3.68
CA PHE A 42 0.30 -15.28 2.27
C PHE A 42 1.54 -15.62 1.46
N GLY A 43 1.30 -16.17 0.27
CA GLY A 43 2.36 -16.42 -0.72
C GLY A 43 2.38 -15.30 -1.73
N LEU A 44 3.56 -14.93 -2.20
CA LEU A 44 3.81 -13.93 -3.21
C LEU A 44 4.51 -14.60 -4.40
N ALA A 45 4.03 -14.33 -5.61
CA ALA A 45 4.75 -14.66 -6.84
C ALA A 45 5.43 -13.40 -7.38
N THR A 46 6.72 -13.49 -7.67
CA THR A 46 7.51 -12.45 -8.33
C THR A 46 8.09 -13.02 -9.62
N ASN A 47 7.87 -12.36 -10.75
CA ASN A 47 8.27 -12.88 -12.06
C ASN A 47 9.53 -12.16 -12.56
N ARG A 48 10.41 -12.89 -13.23
CA ARG A 48 11.59 -12.38 -13.91
C ARG A 48 11.57 -12.84 -15.36
N TYR A 49 11.57 -11.88 -16.29
CA TYR A 49 11.73 -12.14 -17.72
C TYR A 49 13.20 -11.98 -18.10
N TYR A 50 13.74 -12.94 -18.85
CA TYR A 50 15.12 -12.90 -19.32
C TYR A 50 15.28 -13.65 -20.64
N ARG A 51 16.36 -13.35 -21.37
CA ARG A 51 16.70 -14.00 -22.64
C ARG A 51 17.82 -15.01 -22.44
N THR A 52 17.68 -16.20 -23.01
CA THR A 52 18.73 -17.25 -22.97
C THR A 52 19.84 -16.95 -23.97
N GLN A 53 20.97 -17.68 -23.84
CA GLN A 53 22.06 -17.60 -24.81
C GLN A 53 21.64 -18.05 -26.22
N THR A 54 20.62 -18.91 -26.34
CA THR A 54 20.03 -19.34 -27.62
C THR A 54 19.08 -18.30 -28.23
N GLY A 55 18.84 -17.18 -27.53
CA GLY A 55 17.98 -16.10 -28.00
C GLY A 55 16.49 -16.27 -27.67
N GLU A 56 16.10 -17.32 -26.95
CA GLU A 56 14.72 -17.55 -26.49
C GLU A 56 14.37 -16.64 -25.31
N SER A 57 13.14 -16.14 -25.28
CA SER A 57 12.61 -15.43 -24.09
C SER A 57 12.06 -16.44 -23.09
N ARG A 58 12.45 -16.33 -21.82
CA ARG A 58 11.97 -17.17 -20.72
C ARG A 58 11.44 -16.33 -19.57
N GLU A 59 10.52 -16.93 -18.84
CA GLU A 59 9.94 -16.41 -17.62
C GLU A 59 10.26 -17.36 -16.46
N GLU A 60 10.73 -16.79 -15.36
CA GLU A 60 10.95 -17.49 -14.10
C GLU A 60 10.07 -16.87 -13.01
N VAL A 61 9.37 -17.72 -12.26
CA VAL A 61 8.52 -17.29 -11.15
C VAL A 61 9.15 -17.75 -9.84
N CYS A 62 9.44 -16.79 -8.97
CA CYS A 62 9.86 -17.05 -7.60
C CYS A 62 8.66 -16.96 -6.66
N PHE A 63 8.46 -17.98 -5.84
CA PHE A 63 7.41 -18.01 -4.82
C PHE A 63 8.02 -17.73 -3.45
N VAL A 64 7.56 -16.68 -2.80
CA VAL A 64 8.05 -16.24 -1.50
C VAL A 64 6.91 -16.27 -0.50
N GLU A 65 7.22 -16.69 0.72
CA GLU A 65 6.27 -16.64 1.82
C GLU A 65 6.44 -15.38 2.65
N ILE A 66 5.34 -14.66 2.83
CA ILE A 66 5.30 -13.40 3.56
C ILE A 66 4.53 -13.62 4.86
N THR A 67 5.12 -13.17 5.97
CA THR A 67 4.45 -13.03 7.25
C THR A 67 4.38 -11.57 7.64
N VAL A 68 3.16 -11.08 7.87
CA VAL A 68 2.87 -9.74 8.41
C VAL A 68 2.40 -9.91 9.85
N MET A 69 2.78 -9.00 10.75
CA MET A 69 2.43 -9.05 12.17
C MET A 69 1.77 -7.75 12.62
N GLY A 70 1.05 -7.80 13.75
CA GLY A 70 0.43 -6.62 14.35
C GLY A 70 -0.65 -5.98 13.47
N ASN A 71 -0.79 -4.66 13.53
CA ASN A 71 -1.92 -3.95 12.91
C ASN A 71 -2.02 -4.13 11.39
N GLN A 72 -0.89 -4.27 10.69
CA GLN A 72 -0.91 -4.54 9.24
C GLN A 72 -1.41 -5.94 8.90
N ALA A 73 -1.35 -6.90 9.83
CA ALA A 73 -1.86 -8.26 9.61
C ALA A 73 -3.38 -8.24 9.35
N ASP A 74 -4.13 -7.53 10.21
CA ASP A 74 -5.57 -7.35 10.04
C ASP A 74 -5.91 -6.58 8.76
N PHE A 75 -5.13 -5.53 8.44
CA PHE A 75 -5.35 -4.75 7.23
C PHE A 75 -5.13 -5.57 5.96
N CYS A 76 -4.07 -6.39 5.93
CA CYS A 76 -3.81 -7.35 4.84
C CYS A 76 -4.95 -8.35 4.70
N HIS A 77 -5.41 -8.95 5.79
CA HIS A 77 -6.47 -9.96 5.74
C HIS A 77 -7.80 -9.40 5.24
N ARG A 78 -8.17 -8.18 5.63
CA ARG A 78 -9.44 -7.56 5.22
C ARG A 78 -9.46 -7.08 3.77
N ASN A 79 -8.32 -6.62 3.26
CA ASN A 79 -8.28 -5.87 2.00
C ASN A 79 -7.57 -6.62 0.85
N LEU A 80 -6.74 -7.62 1.16
CA LEU A 80 -6.06 -8.41 0.12
C LEU A 80 -6.79 -9.72 -0.14
N THR A 81 -6.82 -10.10 -1.41
CA THR A 81 -7.33 -11.38 -1.88
C THR A 81 -6.28 -12.07 -2.75
N LYS A 82 -6.56 -13.30 -3.22
CA LYS A 82 -5.69 -13.95 -4.19
C LYS A 82 -5.56 -13.06 -5.43
N GLY A 83 -4.34 -12.86 -5.90
CA GLY A 83 -4.04 -12.03 -7.07
C GLY A 83 -3.85 -10.55 -6.78
N SER A 84 -4.06 -10.07 -5.54
CA SER A 84 -3.78 -8.67 -5.21
C SER A 84 -2.31 -8.32 -5.46
N PRO A 85 -2.01 -7.22 -6.17
CA PRO A 85 -0.65 -6.74 -6.37
C PRO A 85 -0.18 -5.96 -5.15
N VAL A 86 0.99 -6.31 -4.62
CA VAL A 86 1.55 -5.69 -3.42
C VAL A 86 3.05 -5.43 -3.58
N PHE A 87 3.50 -4.38 -2.92
CA PHE A 87 4.91 -4.15 -2.61
C PHE A 87 5.16 -4.49 -1.13
N ILE A 88 6.29 -5.15 -0.86
CA ILE A 88 6.69 -5.63 0.45
C ILE A 88 8.05 -5.04 0.80
N ASP A 89 8.14 -4.41 1.96
CA ASP A 89 9.39 -4.08 2.65
C ASP A 89 9.53 -4.96 3.88
N GLY A 90 10.67 -5.63 4.05
CA GLY A 90 10.84 -6.54 5.17
C GLY A 90 12.26 -7.04 5.36
N ARG A 91 12.36 -8.22 5.96
CA ARG A 91 13.62 -8.93 6.23
C ARG A 91 13.46 -10.43 6.10
N LEU A 92 14.55 -11.14 5.79
CA LEU A 92 14.57 -12.59 5.81
C LEU A 92 14.57 -13.13 7.25
N LYS A 93 13.82 -14.20 7.49
CA LYS A 93 13.87 -15.02 8.69
C LYS A 93 13.92 -16.48 8.32
N LEU A 94 14.94 -17.18 8.83
CA LEU A 94 15.06 -18.63 8.73
C LEU A 94 14.59 -19.25 10.05
N ASP A 95 13.41 -19.86 10.03
CA ASP A 95 12.96 -20.66 11.16
C ASP A 95 13.56 -22.05 11.05
N LYS A 96 14.09 -22.58 12.16
CA LYS A 96 14.62 -23.94 12.27
C LYS A 96 13.91 -24.66 13.41
N TRP A 97 13.49 -25.90 13.18
CA TRP A 97 12.85 -26.73 14.20
C TRP A 97 13.12 -28.21 13.94
N VAL A 98 12.89 -29.05 14.94
CA VAL A 98 12.89 -30.50 14.77
C VAL A 98 11.47 -30.93 14.44
N ASP A 99 11.29 -31.58 13.31
CA ASP A 99 10.00 -32.12 12.89
C ASP A 99 9.57 -33.24 13.84
N LYS A 100 8.39 -33.11 14.46
CA LYS A 100 7.92 -34.05 15.48
C LYS A 100 7.55 -35.43 14.92
N THR A 101 7.25 -35.52 13.63
CA THR A 101 6.84 -36.77 12.98
C THR A 101 8.06 -37.56 12.49
N THR A 102 9.07 -36.87 11.96
CA THR A 102 10.25 -37.50 11.35
C THR A 102 11.49 -37.47 12.24
N GLY A 103 11.52 -36.64 13.28
CA GLY A 103 12.69 -36.41 14.15
C GLY A 103 13.85 -35.66 13.49
N LYS A 104 13.68 -35.18 12.25
CA LYS A 104 14.75 -34.51 11.48
C LYS A 104 14.73 -33.00 11.66
N ASN A 105 15.90 -32.37 11.48
CA ASN A 105 16.00 -30.92 11.40
C ASN A 105 15.28 -30.42 10.15
N ALA A 106 14.35 -29.50 10.34
CA ALA A 106 13.63 -28.79 9.29
C ALA A 106 13.95 -27.29 9.35
N SER A 107 13.82 -26.62 8.21
CA SER A 107 13.97 -25.17 8.15
C SER A 107 13.03 -24.55 7.12
N ARG A 108 12.65 -23.30 7.34
CA ARG A 108 11.81 -22.51 6.43
C ARG A 108 12.31 -21.09 6.38
N LEU A 109 12.70 -20.67 5.18
CA LEU A 109 13.02 -19.28 4.90
C LEU A 109 11.73 -18.55 4.53
N ARG A 110 11.53 -17.38 5.12
CA ARG A 110 10.38 -16.50 4.85
C ARG A 110 10.78 -15.04 4.99
N VAL A 111 9.90 -14.15 4.51
CA VAL A 111 10.03 -12.72 4.70
C VAL A 111 9.09 -12.26 5.81
N ILE A 112 9.64 -11.56 6.80
CA ILE A 112 8.85 -10.81 7.77
C ILE A 112 8.69 -9.40 7.21
N ALA A 113 7.47 -9.06 6.82
CA ALA A 113 7.15 -7.73 6.32
C ALA A 113 7.12 -6.73 7.47
N ASN A 114 7.81 -5.61 7.29
CA ASN A 114 7.66 -4.42 8.11
C ASN A 114 6.57 -3.52 7.50
N GLU A 115 6.46 -3.49 6.18
CA GLU A 115 5.49 -2.69 5.44
C GLU A 115 4.94 -3.45 4.23
N VAL A 116 3.63 -3.32 4.00
CA VAL A 116 2.92 -3.82 2.84
C VAL A 116 2.15 -2.68 2.19
N LEU A 117 2.54 -2.32 0.97
CA LEU A 117 1.86 -1.33 0.15
C LEU A 117 1.00 -2.02 -0.91
N PHE A 118 -0.20 -1.48 -1.07
CA PHE A 118 -1.24 -2.05 -1.92
C PHE A 118 -1.18 -1.30 -3.25
N LEU A 119 -0.95 -2.03 -4.34
CA LEU A 119 -0.69 -1.38 -5.63
C LEU A 119 -1.95 -1.22 -6.48
N ALA A 120 -3.06 -1.83 -6.05
CA ALA A 120 -4.38 -1.63 -6.63
C ALA A 120 -5.35 -1.21 -5.53
N PRO A 121 -6.37 -0.40 -5.86
CA PRO A 121 -7.45 -0.14 -4.92
C PRO A 121 -8.03 -1.47 -4.44
N PRO A 122 -8.37 -1.59 -3.13
CA PRO A 122 -9.08 -2.75 -2.63
C PRO A 122 -10.27 -3.00 -3.55
N ALA A 123 -10.44 -4.25 -4.00
CA ALA A 123 -11.57 -4.58 -4.86
C ALA A 123 -12.84 -4.07 -4.16
N GLY A 124 -13.46 -3.04 -4.75
CA GLY A 124 -14.73 -2.53 -4.23
C GLY A 124 -15.76 -3.66 -4.21
N PRO A 125 -16.90 -3.46 -3.52
CA PRO A 125 -18.00 -4.41 -3.62
C PRO A 125 -18.24 -4.68 -5.12
N PRO A 126 -18.49 -5.94 -5.52
CA PRO A 126 -18.69 -6.29 -6.92
C PRO A 126 -19.66 -5.26 -7.48
N ALA A 127 -19.22 -4.49 -8.48
CA ALA A 127 -20.10 -3.59 -9.19
C ALA A 127 -21.30 -4.45 -9.56
N ALA A 128 -22.45 -4.14 -8.97
CA ALA A 128 -23.67 -4.86 -9.24
C ALA A 128 -23.75 -4.92 -10.77
N SER A 129 -23.73 -6.13 -11.29
CA SER A 129 -24.03 -6.38 -12.69
C SER A 129 -25.20 -5.47 -13.02
N ASN A 130 -25.00 -4.60 -14.01
CA ASN A 130 -25.96 -3.61 -14.46
C ASN A 130 -27.13 -4.37 -15.10
N ASP A 131 -27.94 -5.03 -14.26
CA ASP A 131 -29.26 -5.47 -14.58
C ASP A 131 -30.02 -4.18 -14.82
N ARG A 132 -30.39 -3.98 -16.09
CA ARG A 132 -31.21 -2.87 -16.53
C ARG A 132 -32.52 -2.91 -15.77
N GLN A 133 -32.54 -2.28 -14.59
CA GLN A 133 -33.75 -1.88 -13.93
C GLN A 133 -34.27 -0.68 -14.70
N ASP A 134 -35.38 -0.95 -15.39
CA ASP A 134 -36.29 -0.01 -16.01
C ASP A 134 -36.58 1.15 -15.05
N TYR A 135 -35.89 2.28 -15.25
CA TYR A 135 -36.27 3.53 -14.62
C TYR A 135 -37.50 4.06 -15.39
N PRO A 136 -38.62 4.38 -14.72
CA PRO A 136 -39.75 4.99 -15.39
C PRO A 136 -39.28 6.30 -16.03
N GLN A 137 -39.40 6.38 -17.36
CA GLN A 137 -39.16 7.62 -18.09
C GLN A 137 -40.12 8.69 -17.57
N TYR A 138 -39.55 9.73 -16.95
CA TYR A 138 -40.25 11.00 -16.85
C TYR A 138 -40.32 11.64 -18.24
N PRO A 139 -41.47 12.22 -18.62
CA PRO A 139 -41.60 12.90 -19.90
C PRO A 139 -40.60 14.07 -19.98
N PRO A 140 -40.05 14.36 -21.17
CA PRO A 140 -39.07 15.40 -21.35
C PRO A 140 -39.69 16.76 -20.99
N GLN A 141 -39.10 17.43 -20.00
CA GLN A 141 -39.42 18.82 -19.69
C GLN A 141 -39.01 19.70 -20.87
N GLN A 142 -39.94 20.56 -21.27
CA GLN A 142 -39.74 21.52 -22.35
C GLN A 142 -38.52 22.40 -22.06
N ARG A 143 -37.65 22.55 -23.06
CA ARG A 143 -36.52 23.47 -23.06
C ARG A 143 -37.00 24.87 -22.67
N PHE A 144 -36.61 25.34 -21.50
CA PHE A 144 -36.55 26.77 -21.24
C PHE A 144 -35.44 27.35 -22.12
N GLN A 145 -35.82 28.26 -23.01
CA GLN A 145 -34.87 29.08 -23.76
C GLN A 145 -34.07 29.91 -22.77
N GLN A 146 -32.74 29.83 -22.85
CA GLN A 146 -31.87 30.74 -22.11
C GLN A 146 -32.08 32.17 -22.64
N PRO A 147 -32.21 33.18 -21.78
CA PRO A 147 -32.20 34.57 -22.22
C PRO A 147 -30.83 34.92 -22.82
N PRO A 148 -30.77 35.85 -23.80
CA PRO A 148 -29.52 36.20 -24.46
C PRO A 148 -28.54 36.80 -23.45
N GLN A 149 -27.31 36.28 -23.45
CA GLN A 149 -26.19 36.93 -22.78
C GLN A 149 -25.87 38.22 -23.52
N GLN A 150 -26.04 39.36 -22.83
CA GLN A 150 -25.51 40.64 -23.30
C GLN A 150 -23.98 40.59 -23.20
N SER A 151 -23.32 40.87 -24.31
CA SER A 151 -21.87 41.08 -24.40
C SER A 151 -21.50 42.33 -23.61
N VAL A 152 -20.65 42.17 -22.61
CA VAL A 152 -19.99 43.28 -21.91
C VAL A 152 -18.73 43.68 -22.68
N ASP A 153 -18.93 44.37 -23.80
CA ASP A 153 -17.88 45.17 -24.43
C ASP A 153 -17.95 46.58 -23.83
N ASP A 154 -17.26 46.82 -22.72
CA ASP A 154 -16.93 48.18 -22.25
C ASP A 154 -15.65 48.13 -21.38
N PHE A 155 -14.52 48.03 -22.08
CA PHE A 155 -13.17 48.10 -21.54
C PHE A 155 -12.61 49.53 -21.70
N ASP A 156 -13.32 50.58 -21.22
CA ASP A 156 -12.78 51.95 -21.35
C ASP A 156 -13.34 52.98 -20.35
N ASN A 157 -13.51 52.65 -19.06
CA ASN A 157 -13.78 53.71 -18.08
C ASN A 157 -13.34 53.39 -16.63
N LEU A 158 -12.03 53.23 -16.43
CA LEU A 158 -11.40 53.28 -15.10
C LEU A 158 -10.63 54.60 -14.94
N GLN A 159 -11.37 55.68 -14.68
CA GLN A 159 -10.83 56.85 -13.98
C GLN A 159 -11.65 57.06 -12.71
N GLY A 160 -11.01 56.86 -11.56
CA GLY A 160 -11.53 57.29 -10.26
C GLY A 160 -11.59 56.21 -9.18
N ILE A 161 -10.43 55.72 -8.73
CA ILE A 161 -10.33 55.08 -7.40
C ILE A 161 -9.46 56.01 -6.54
N PRO A 162 -9.99 56.61 -5.45
CA PRO A 162 -9.13 57.31 -4.51
C PRO A 162 -8.28 56.29 -3.74
N ALA A 163 -6.99 56.60 -3.60
CA ALA A 163 -6.01 55.78 -2.89
C ALA A 163 -6.39 55.60 -1.41
N GLY A 164 -6.67 54.36 -1.00
CA GLY A 164 -6.77 53.98 0.41
C GLY A 164 -5.38 53.86 1.04
N GLN A 165 -5.19 54.50 2.18
CA GLN A 165 -3.98 54.42 3.00
C GLN A 165 -3.81 53.01 3.62
N PRO A 166 -2.58 52.58 3.92
CA PRO A 166 -2.36 51.36 4.69
C PRO A 166 -2.66 51.61 6.17
N GLU A 167 -3.57 50.84 6.75
CA GLU A 167 -3.79 50.79 8.20
C GLU A 167 -2.80 49.80 8.82
N ASP A 168 -1.83 50.35 9.55
CA ASP A 168 -0.96 49.65 10.49
C ASP A 168 -1.79 49.33 11.75
N ASP A 169 -2.23 48.07 11.89
CA ASP A 169 -2.75 47.57 13.16
C ASP A 169 -1.78 46.51 13.72
N GLU A 170 -0.79 47.02 14.45
CA GLU A 170 -0.16 46.34 15.58
C GLU A 170 -1.26 45.90 16.56
N ASP A 171 -1.41 44.59 16.76
CA ASP A 171 -1.80 43.91 18.01
C ASP A 171 -2.55 42.61 17.72
N ASN A 172 -1.81 41.52 17.49
CA ASN A 172 -2.34 40.19 17.70
C ASN A 172 -1.49 39.44 18.74
N PRO A 173 -1.82 39.56 20.04
CA PRO A 173 -1.12 38.83 21.08
C PRO A 173 -1.54 37.36 21.07
N LEU A 174 -0.52 36.52 20.98
CA LEU A 174 -0.52 35.07 21.11
C LEU A 174 -1.55 34.51 22.11
N TYR A 175 -2.36 33.57 21.65
CA TYR A 175 -2.73 32.34 22.37
C TYR A 175 -2.97 31.20 21.38
#